data_AF-A0A9X2WYY1-F1
#
_entry.id   AF-A0A9X2WYY1-F1
#
_cell.length_a   1.000
_cell.length_b   1.000
_cell.length_c   1.000
_cell.angle_alpha   90.00
_cell.angle_beta   90.00
_cell.angle_gamma   90.00
#
_symmetry.space_group_name_H-M   'P 1'
#
loop_
_entity.id
_entity.type
_entity.pdbx_description
1 polymer ?
#
loop_
_entity_poly.entity_id
_entity_poly.type
_entity_poly.pdbx_seq_one_letter_code
_entity_poly.pdbx_strand_id
1 'polypeptide(L)'
;MARNKVIQVACPPDLYSKVQDYKGAKNLASDADAMRELTLFALRVIEHSSDEDEGISTRELLEVLLGNVIKIHHQTSINYYQNFNEEQYNNNMKEPDVVPSYKRLMAKAEERTQQILEGDKN
;
A
#
# COMPACT_ATOMS: atom_id res chain seq x y z
N MET A 1 -10.63 -38.63 -10.24
CA MET A 1 -9.90 -37.63 -9.42
C MET A 1 -8.54 -37.41 -10.06
N ALA A 2 -8.28 -36.22 -10.61
CA ALA A 2 -7.00 -35.94 -11.24
C ALA A 2 -5.90 -36.00 -10.17
N ARG A 3 -4.86 -36.83 -10.38
CA ARG A 3 -3.70 -36.86 -9.48
C ARG A 3 -3.05 -35.47 -9.48
N ASN A 4 -2.80 -34.93 -8.29
CA ASN A 4 -1.97 -33.74 -8.13
C ASN A 4 -0.63 -33.95 -8.86
N LYS A 5 -0.20 -32.96 -9.63
CA LYS A 5 1.10 -33.01 -10.32
C LYS A 5 2.20 -32.90 -9.27
N VAL A 6 3.17 -33.81 -9.33
CA VAL A 6 4.34 -33.81 -8.45
C VAL A 6 5.51 -33.24 -9.22
N ILE A 7 6.15 -32.22 -8.66
CA ILE A 7 7.39 -31.64 -9.17
C ILE A 7 8.52 -32.11 -8.25
N GLN A 8 9.55 -32.74 -8.83
CA GLN A 8 10.73 -33.20 -8.10
C GLN A 8 11.95 -32.45 -8.63
N VAL A 9 12.68 -31.81 -7.72
CA VAL A 9 13.89 -31.05 -8.03
C VAL A 9 14.96 -31.43 -7.02
N ALA A 10 16.21 -31.57 -7.47
CA ALA A 10 17.33 -31.78 -6.57
C ALA A 10 17.49 -30.55 -5.66
N CYS A 11 17.44 -30.74 -4.35
CA CYS A 11 17.51 -29.66 -3.37
C CYS A 11 18.93 -29.59 -2.77
N PRO A 12 19.66 -28.48 -2.97
CA PRO A 12 20.94 -28.26 -2.30
C PRO A 12 20.76 -28.24 -0.77
N PRO A 13 21.77 -28.67 0.02
CA PRO A 13 21.67 -28.71 1.48
C PRO A 13 21.29 -27.37 2.13
N ASP A 14 21.82 -26.25 1.62
CA ASP A 14 21.51 -24.90 2.11
C ASP A 14 20.03 -24.55 1.91
N LEU A 15 19.49 -24.84 0.72
CA LEU A 15 18.07 -24.62 0.44
C LEU A 15 17.19 -25.48 1.34
N TYR A 16 17.55 -26.75 1.54
CA TYR A 16 16.81 -27.64 2.41
C TYR A 16 16.78 -27.14 3.86
N SER A 17 17.91 -26.65 4.39
CA SER A 17 17.97 -26.04 5.73
C SER A 17 17.00 -24.87 5.85
N LYS A 18 17.02 -23.93 4.88
CA LYS A 18 16.13 -22.76 4.89
C LYS A 18 14.65 -23.13 4.85
N VAL A 19 14.31 -24.21 4.15
CA VAL A 19 12.94 -24.74 4.10
C VAL A 19 12.52 -25.32 5.44
N GLN A 20 13.40 -26.05 6.12
CA GLN A 20 13.14 -26.56 7.46
C GLN A 20 12.97 -25.42 8.48
N ASP A 21 13.83 -24.41 8.42
CA ASP A 21 13.76 -23.25 9.30
C ASP A 21 12.45 -22.49 9.09
N TYR A 22 12.05 -22.26 7.84
CA TYR A 22 10.78 -21.61 7.49
C TYR A 22 9.57 -22.43 7.96
N LYS A 23 9.59 -23.75 7.71
CA LYS A 23 8.55 -24.67 8.17
C LYS A 23 8.38 -24.61 9.68
N GLY A 24 9.49 -24.63 10.43
CA GLY A 24 9.49 -24.52 11.89
C GLY A 24 8.93 -23.18 12.36
N ALA A 25 9.37 -22.07 11.77
CA ALA A 25 8.92 -20.73 12.11
C ALA A 25 7.42 -20.49 11.84
N LYS A 26 6.87 -21.11 10.79
CA LYS A 26 5.45 -21.00 10.41
C LYS A 26 4.58 -22.14 10.94
N ASN A 27 5.18 -23.09 11.67
CA ASN A 27 4.51 -24.26 12.21
C ASN A 27 3.73 -25.06 11.14
N LEU A 28 4.37 -25.28 9.98
CA LEU A 28 3.75 -25.96 8.84
C LEU A 28 3.86 -27.48 8.95
N ALA A 29 2.83 -28.17 8.47
CA ALA A 29 2.70 -29.62 8.59
C ALA A 29 3.73 -30.41 7.76
N SER A 30 4.14 -29.89 6.60
CA SER A 30 5.03 -30.61 5.68
C SER A 30 6.02 -29.70 4.96
N ASP A 31 7.13 -30.29 4.51
CA ASP A 31 8.14 -29.63 3.68
C ASP A 31 7.53 -29.19 2.34
N ALA A 32 6.53 -29.95 1.85
CA ALA A 32 5.81 -29.62 0.62
C ALA A 32 4.95 -28.37 0.78
N ASP A 33 4.36 -28.14 1.96
CA ASP A 33 3.59 -26.93 2.23
C ASP A 33 4.51 -25.72 2.34
N ALA A 34 5.63 -25.86 3.05
CA ALA A 34 6.67 -24.84 3.13
C ALA A 34 7.19 -24.45 1.74
N MET A 35 7.53 -25.45 0.90
CA MET A 35 7.97 -25.20 -0.47
C MET A 35 6.89 -24.55 -1.34
N ARG A 36 5.61 -24.91 -1.16
CA ARG A 36 4.52 -24.30 -1.92
C ARG A 36 4.38 -22.82 -1.59
N GLU A 37 4.39 -22.45 -0.32
CA GLU A 37 4.33 -21.05 0.10
C GLU A 37 5.54 -20.25 -0.41
N LEU A 38 6.75 -20.77 -0.20
CA LEU A 38 7.98 -20.11 -0.63
C LEU A 38 8.05 -19.94 -2.15
N THR A 39 7.64 -20.97 -2.91
CA THR A 39 7.63 -20.91 -4.39
C THR A 39 6.60 -19.91 -4.89
N LEU A 40 5.39 -19.88 -4.32
CA LEU A 40 4.37 -18.90 -4.70
C LEU A 40 4.81 -17.47 -4.37
N PHE A 41 5.47 -17.28 -3.23
CA PHE A 41 6.05 -15.99 -2.87
C PHE A 41 7.13 -15.57 -3.87
N ALA A 42 8.07 -16.46 -4.19
CA ALA A 42 9.14 -16.18 -5.15
C ALA A 42 8.58 -15.87 -6.55
N LEU A 43 7.59 -16.62 -7.03
CA LEU A 43 6.92 -16.34 -8.31
C LEU A 43 6.27 -14.96 -8.32
N ARG A 44 5.58 -14.58 -7.24
CA ARG A 44 5.02 -13.24 -7.11
C ARG A 44 6.11 -12.18 -7.17
N VAL A 45 7.23 -12.36 -6.47
CA VAL A 45 8.37 -11.43 -6.55
C VAL A 45 8.89 -11.34 -7.98
N ILE A 46 9.03 -12.47 -8.69
CA ILE A 46 9.52 -12.51 -10.06
C ILE A 46 8.56 -11.77 -11.01
N GLU A 47 7.25 -12.04 -10.91
CA GLU A 47 6.19 -11.38 -11.69
C GLU A 47 6.19 -9.86 -11.50
N HIS A 48 6.55 -9.39 -10.29
CA HIS A 48 6.62 -7.95 -9.98
C HIS A 48 8.03 -7.37 -10.19
N SER A 49 9.00 -8.17 -10.62
CA SER A 49 10.40 -7.75 -10.87
C SER A 49 10.76 -7.67 -12.36
N SER A 50 9.88 -8.16 -13.24
CA SER A 50 9.99 -7.89 -14.67
C SER A 50 9.57 -6.45 -14.91
N ASP A 51 10.57 -5.59 -15.09
CA ASP A 51 10.53 -4.14 -15.32
C ASP A 51 9.69 -3.65 -16.53
N GLU A 52 8.77 -4.46 -17.07
CA GLU A 52 7.79 -3.98 -18.08
C GLU A 52 6.52 -3.40 -17.45
N ASP A 53 6.24 -3.72 -16.19
CA ASP A 53 5.25 -3.02 -15.37
C ASP A 53 5.98 -2.14 -14.34
N GLU A 54 6.37 -0.93 -14.75
CA GLU A 54 6.75 0.21 -13.88
C GLU A 54 5.56 0.68 -12.99
N GLY A 55 4.69 -0.24 -12.57
CA GLY A 55 3.64 0.02 -11.60
C GLY A 55 4.29 0.19 -10.24
N ILE A 56 4.25 1.43 -9.71
CA ILE A 56 4.59 1.73 -8.32
C ILE A 56 4.02 0.63 -7.43
N SER A 57 4.88 -0.05 -6.65
CA SER A 57 4.40 -1.12 -5.78
C SER A 57 3.32 -0.57 -4.85
N THR A 58 2.32 -1.38 -4.49
CA THR A 58 1.23 -0.92 -3.60
C THR A 58 1.76 -0.29 -2.31
N ARG A 59 2.93 -0.74 -1.84
CA ARG A 59 3.64 -0.15 -0.71
C ARG A 59 4.14 1.27 -1.02
N GLU A 60 4.87 1.45 -2.12
CA GLU A 60 5.39 2.76 -2.52
C GLU A 60 4.25 3.75 -2.78
N LEU A 61 3.14 3.28 -3.37
CA LEU A 61 1.94 4.09 -3.58
C LEU A 61 1.35 4.54 -2.23
N LEU A 62 1.23 3.63 -1.27
CA LEU A 62 0.75 3.95 0.08
C LEU A 62 1.69 4.92 0.80
N GLU A 63 3.01 4.78 0.66
CA GLU A 63 3.99 5.68 1.24
C GLU A 63 3.87 7.10 0.64
N VAL A 64 3.70 7.21 -0.68
CA VAL A 64 3.48 8.49 -1.38
C VAL A 64 2.15 9.14 -0.96
N LEU A 65 1.07 8.36 -0.93
CA LEU A 65 -0.25 8.84 -0.49
C LEU A 65 -0.21 9.35 0.95
N LEU A 66 0.41 8.59 1.85
CA LEU A 66 0.57 8.98 3.25
C LEU A 66 1.35 10.31 3.37
N GLY A 67 2.45 10.45 2.63
CA GLY A 67 3.24 11.68 2.60
C GLY A 67 2.43 12.89 2.12
N ASN A 68 1.58 12.71 1.10
CA ASN A 68 0.72 13.77 0.58
C ASN A 68 -0.39 14.16 1.56
N VAL A 69 -1.05 13.19 2.20
CA VAL A 69 -2.08 13.46 3.21
C VAL A 69 -1.51 14.24 4.39
N ILE A 70 -0.34 13.85 4.89
CA ILE A 70 0.34 14.55 5.99
C ILE A 70 0.66 16.01 5.59
N LYS A 71 1.21 16.23 4.39
CA LYS A 71 1.51 17.58 3.88
C LYS A 71 0.26 18.45 3.78
N ILE A 72 -0.83 17.91 3.22
CA ILE A 72 -2.11 18.62 3.11
C ILE A 72 -2.64 18.97 4.50
N HIS A 73 -2.57 18.04 5.45
CA HIS A 73 -3.07 18.27 6.80
C HIS A 73 -2.26 19.36 7.52
N HIS A 74 -0.93 19.35 7.39
CA HIS A 74 -0.07 20.40 7.93
C HIS A 74 -0.36 21.76 7.28
N GLN A 75 -0.48 21.82 5.94
CA GLN A 75 -0.78 23.06 5.22
C GLN A 75 -2.12 23.65 5.66
N THR A 76 -3.16 22.82 5.76
CA THR A 76 -4.50 23.26 6.19
C THR A 76 -4.48 23.75 7.63
N SER A 77 -3.79 23.05 8.53
CA SER A 77 -3.66 23.49 9.93
C SER A 77 -2.92 24.82 10.04
N ILE A 78 -1.81 25.00 9.31
CA ILE A 78 -1.06 26.25 9.29
C ILE A 78 -1.92 27.39 8.73
N ASN A 79 -2.59 27.17 7.59
CA ASN A 79 -3.48 28.15 6.99
C ASN A 79 -4.64 28.53 7.92
N TYR A 80 -5.19 27.56 8.67
CA TYR A 80 -6.21 27.82 9.67
C TYR A 80 -5.67 28.76 10.75
N TYR A 81 -4.55 28.44 11.39
CA TYR A 81 -4.01 29.28 12.47
C TYR A 81 -3.49 30.65 12.00
N GLN A 82 -2.93 30.74 10.80
CA GLN A 82 -2.41 32.01 10.25
C GLN A 82 -3.51 32.95 9.77
N ASN A 83 -4.61 32.40 9.25
CA ASN A 83 -5.74 33.19 8.73
C ASN A 83 -6.93 33.17 9.68
N PHE A 84 -6.77 32.66 10.91
CA PHE A 84 -7.82 32.63 11.90
C PHE A 84 -8.16 34.07 12.32
N ASN A 85 -9.32 34.54 11.86
CA ASN A 85 -9.89 35.81 12.27
C ASN A 85 -11.13 35.52 13.11
N GLU A 86 -11.02 35.76 14.41
CA GLU A 86 -12.08 35.49 15.40
C GLU A 86 -13.37 36.28 15.11
N GLU A 87 -13.27 37.52 14.63
CA GLU A 87 -14.43 38.34 14.25
C GLU A 87 -15.16 37.78 13.02
N GLN A 88 -14.43 37.31 12.01
CA GLN A 88 -15.05 36.65 10.84
C GLN A 88 -15.62 35.28 11.19
N TYR A 89 -14.93 34.51 12.02
CA TYR A 89 -15.39 33.19 12.47
C TYR A 89 -16.71 33.28 13.25
N ASN A 90 -16.82 34.24 14.18
CA ASN A 90 -18.03 34.45 14.97
C ASN A 90 -19.18 35.09 14.14
N ASN A 91 -18.88 35.97 13.18
CA ASN A 91 -19.90 36.59 12.32
C ASN A 91 -20.44 35.64 11.22
N ASN A 92 -19.59 34.72 10.71
CA ASN A 92 -19.99 33.70 9.74
C ASN A 92 -20.53 32.43 10.41
N MET A 93 -20.66 32.40 11.74
CA MET A 93 -21.23 31.29 12.52
C MET A 93 -22.76 31.18 12.40
N LYS A 94 -23.32 31.52 11.23
CA LYS A 94 -24.69 31.22 10.84
C LYS A 94 -24.65 30.01 9.91
N GLU A 95 -24.80 28.82 10.51
CA GLU A 95 -24.85 27.48 9.87
C GLU A 95 -23.50 26.88 9.36
N PRO A 96 -23.37 25.53 9.33
CA PRO A 96 -22.11 24.83 9.59
C PRO A 96 -21.20 24.73 8.35
N ASP A 97 -20.51 25.82 8.04
CA ASP A 97 -19.62 25.95 6.87
C ASP A 97 -18.23 25.27 7.05
N VAL A 98 -18.04 24.48 8.11
CA VAL A 98 -16.83 23.68 8.34
C VAL A 98 -16.86 22.37 7.54
N VAL A 99 -18.06 21.81 7.30
CA VAL A 99 -18.28 20.53 6.60
C VAL A 99 -17.95 20.57 5.09
N PRO A 100 -18.18 21.68 4.34
CA PRO A 100 -17.83 21.77 2.92
C PRO A 100 -16.32 21.71 2.65
N SER A 101 -15.48 22.22 3.56
CA SER A 101 -14.02 22.25 3.36
C SER A 101 -13.40 20.86 3.39
N TYR A 102 -13.83 20.00 4.32
CA TYR A 102 -13.35 18.64 4.46
C TYR A 102 -13.79 17.76 3.28
N LYS A 103 -15.07 17.85 2.87
CA LYS A 103 -15.57 17.13 1.69
C LYS A 103 -14.82 17.51 0.42
N ARG A 104 -14.50 18.81 0.22
CA ARG A 104 -13.71 19.26 -0.93
C ARG A 104 -12.27 18.77 -0.88
N LEU A 105 -11.65 18.75 0.31
CA LEU A 105 -10.29 18.24 0.50
C LEU A 105 -10.21 16.73 0.20
N MET A 106 -11.18 15.95 0.68
CA MET A 106 -11.24 14.51 0.41
C MET A 106 -11.49 14.21 -1.07
N ALA A 107 -12.41 14.94 -1.72
CA ALA A 107 -12.64 14.79 -3.16
C ALA A 107 -11.37 15.08 -3.99
N LYS A 108 -10.59 16.11 -3.61
CA LYS A 108 -9.33 16.44 -4.29
C LYS A 108 -8.23 15.40 -4.04
N ALA A 109 -8.22 14.77 -2.87
CA ALA A 109 -7.31 13.67 -2.56
C ALA A 109 -7.67 12.39 -3.34
N GLU A 110 -8.97 12.09 -3.47
CA GLU A 110 -9.48 10.99 -4.28
C GLU A 110 -9.14 11.18 -5.77
N GLU A 111 -9.36 12.38 -6.32
CA GLU A 111 -9.00 12.73 -7.70
C GLU A 111 -7.50 12.55 -7.99
N ARG A 112 -6.63 13.05 -7.10
CA ARG A 112 -5.18 12.88 -7.18
C ARG A 112 -4.76 11.41 -7.11
N THR A 113 -5.42 10.61 -6.28
CA THR A 113 -5.13 9.18 -6.15
C THR A 113 -5.47 8.45 -7.44
N GLN A 114 -6.59 8.80 -8.05
CA GLN A 114 -7.05 8.19 -9.29
C GLN A 114 -6.16 8.55 -10.48
N GLN A 115 -5.69 9.79 -10.60
CA GLN A 115 -4.70 10.20 -11.60
C GLN A 115 -3.40 9.39 -11.51
N ILE A 116 -2.93 9.11 -10.29
CA ILE A 116 -1.73 8.28 -10.06
C ILE A 116 -1.98 6.82 -10.48
N LEU A 117 -3.15 6.26 -10.15
CA LEU A 117 -3.53 4.89 -10.52
C LEU A 117 -3.71 4.71 -12.03
N GLU A 118 -4.08 5.77 -12.75
CA GLU A 118 -4.23 5.78 -14.21
C GLU A 118 -2.90 6.02 -14.94
N GLY A 119 -1.79 6.17 -14.21
CA GLY A 119 -0.44 6.30 -14.75
C GLY A 119 -0.03 7.74 -15.12
N ASP A 120 -0.81 8.74 -14.71
CA ASP A 120 -0.54 10.13 -15.04
C ASP A 120 0.50 10.73 -14.07
N LYS A 121 1.74 10.92 -14.56
CA LYS A 121 2.87 11.44 -13.77
C LYS A 121 2.84 12.99 -13.77
N ASN A 122 2.14 13.62 -12.82
CA ASN A 122 2.22 15.08 -12.55
C ASN A 122 2.28 15.47 -11.05
#